data_AF-A0A1A1WE95-F1
#
_entry.id   AF-A0A1A1WE95-F1
#
_cell.length_a   1.000
_cell.length_b   1.000
_cell.length_c   1.000
_cell.angle_alpha   90.00
_cell.angle_beta   90.00
_cell.angle_gamma   90.00
#
_symmetry.space_group_name_H-M   'P 1'
#
loop_
_entity.id
_entity.type
_entity.pdbx_description
1 polymer ?
#
loop_
_entity_poly.entity_id
_entity_poly.type
_entity_poly.pdbx_seq_one_letter_code
_entity_poly.pdbx_strand_id
1 'polypeptide(L)'
;MASPISNPPANSESAALDLIVNAAEAATGSTAFRALLQDLAGLLHAEGALAGLKWRAARLVASTVSFDVCTEADPVGSLRRRAASVRAGRGPCCADPAGVAQALDLAATVLGMM
;
A
#
# COMPACT_ATOMS: atom_id res chain seq x y z
N MET A 1 -26.01 1.50 -7.84
CA MET A 1 -25.22 0.86 -8.91
C MET A 1 -24.15 -0.01 -8.26
N ALA A 2 -24.26 -1.33 -8.38
CA ALA A 2 -23.26 -2.25 -7.85
C ALA A 2 -22.12 -2.36 -8.88
N SER A 3 -20.91 -1.97 -8.51
CA SER A 3 -19.73 -2.21 -9.35
C SER A 3 -19.54 -3.72 -9.57
N PRO A 4 -19.17 -4.17 -10.77
CA PRO A 4 -18.86 -5.56 -11.00
C PRO A 4 -17.74 -5.98 -10.06
N ILE A 5 -17.87 -7.15 -9.45
CA ILE A 5 -16.75 -7.82 -8.79
C ILE A 5 -15.76 -8.13 -9.91
N SER A 6 -14.86 -7.19 -10.22
CA SER A 6 -13.71 -7.46 -11.07
C SER A 6 -13.03 -8.68 -10.49
N ASN A 7 -12.87 -9.72 -11.31
CA ASN A 7 -12.07 -10.87 -10.94
C ASN A 7 -10.75 -10.38 -10.34
N PRO A 8 -10.31 -10.96 -9.21
CA PRO A 8 -9.03 -10.59 -8.64
C PRO A 8 -7.92 -10.79 -9.69
N PRO A 9 -6.93 -9.88 -9.76
CA PRO A 9 -5.84 -10.00 -10.71
C PRO A 9 -5.08 -11.31 -10.49
N ALA A 10 -4.58 -11.89 -11.58
CA ALA A 10 -3.82 -13.14 -11.55
C ALA A 10 -2.56 -13.02 -10.66
N ASN A 11 -1.95 -11.84 -10.63
CA ASN A 11 -0.89 -11.49 -9.69
C ASN A 11 -1.35 -10.30 -8.83
N SER A 12 -1.62 -10.57 -7.55
CA SER A 12 -2.08 -9.55 -6.59
C SER A 12 -0.99 -8.54 -6.22
N GLU A 13 0.27 -8.96 -6.20
CA GLU A 13 1.41 -8.10 -5.88
C GLU A 13 1.64 -7.07 -6.98
N SER A 14 1.84 -7.52 -8.24
CA SER A 14 2.08 -6.62 -9.36
C SER A 14 0.94 -5.59 -9.52
N ALA A 15 -0.31 -6.05 -9.45
CA ALA A 15 -1.46 -5.15 -9.53
C ALA A 15 -1.52 -4.13 -8.38
N ALA A 16 -1.03 -4.49 -7.19
CA ALA A 16 -0.99 -3.57 -6.05
C ALA A 16 0.16 -2.56 -6.18
N LEU A 17 1.31 -2.96 -6.71
CA LEU A 17 2.42 -2.05 -7.02
C LEU A 17 2.03 -1.03 -8.11
N ASP A 18 1.36 -1.49 -9.17
CA ASP A 18 0.80 -0.61 -10.20
C ASP A 18 -0.21 0.38 -9.59
N LEU A 19 -1.01 -0.06 -8.63
CA LEU A 19 -1.93 0.83 -7.92
C LEU A 19 -1.20 1.90 -7.11
N ILE A 20 -0.04 1.61 -6.49
CA ILE A 20 0.72 2.62 -5.74
C ILE A 20 1.10 3.79 -6.65
N VAL A 21 1.60 3.48 -7.85
CA VAL A 21 2.03 4.49 -8.84
C VAL A 21 0.84 5.28 -9.37
N ASN A 22 -0.26 4.61 -9.71
CA ASN A 22 -1.42 5.24 -10.34
C ASN A 22 -2.33 5.99 -9.35
N ALA A 23 -2.34 5.61 -8.07
CA ALA A 23 -3.27 6.16 -7.08
C ALA A 23 -3.05 7.65 -6.83
N ALA A 24 -1.80 8.11 -6.78
CA ALA A 24 -1.51 9.52 -6.52
C ALA A 24 -1.93 10.41 -7.69
N GLU A 25 -1.74 9.96 -8.92
CA GLU A 25 -2.20 10.72 -10.10
C GLU A 25 -3.72 10.79 -10.15
N ALA A 26 -4.39 9.67 -9.87
CA ALA A 26 -5.85 9.63 -9.82
C ALA A 26 -6.40 10.54 -8.69
N ALA A 27 -5.72 10.60 -7.55
CA ALA A 27 -6.16 11.39 -6.39
C ALA A 27 -5.85 12.89 -6.51
N THR A 28 -4.72 13.25 -7.13
CA THR A 28 -4.23 14.64 -7.17
C THR A 28 -4.34 15.30 -8.53
N GLY A 29 -4.56 14.54 -9.61
CA GLY A 29 -4.47 15.02 -10.99
C GLY A 29 -3.04 15.40 -11.42
N SER A 30 -2.02 15.05 -10.63
CA SER A 30 -0.63 15.46 -10.82
C SER A 30 0.29 14.25 -10.97
N THR A 31 1.23 14.34 -11.91
CA THR A 31 2.31 13.35 -12.10
C THR A 31 3.52 13.62 -11.23
N ALA A 32 3.50 14.66 -10.39
CA ALA A 32 4.63 15.11 -9.57
C ALA A 32 5.17 14.02 -8.63
N PHE A 33 4.29 13.12 -8.16
CA PHE A 33 4.67 12.01 -7.28
C PHE A 33 5.07 10.73 -8.02
N ARG A 34 4.93 10.68 -9.36
CA ARG A 34 5.09 9.44 -10.14
C ARG A 34 6.47 8.82 -9.93
N ALA A 35 7.55 9.60 -10.06
CA ALA A 35 8.91 9.07 -9.92
C ALA A 35 9.16 8.49 -8.51
N LEU A 36 8.80 9.25 -7.47
CA LEU A 36 8.94 8.80 -6.08
C LEU A 36 8.13 7.52 -5.80
N LEU A 37 6.91 7.41 -6.32
CA LEU A 37 6.08 6.23 -6.15
C LEU A 37 6.55 5.04 -6.98
N GLN A 38 7.20 5.27 -8.13
CA GLN A 38 7.86 4.23 -8.91
C GLN A 38 9.07 3.66 -8.16
N ASP A 39 9.92 4.52 -7.59
CA ASP A 39 11.06 4.10 -6.77
C ASP A 39 10.60 3.31 -5.54
N LEU A 40 9.57 3.82 -4.84
CA LEU A 40 8.97 3.13 -3.71
C LEU A 40 8.38 1.76 -4.13
N ALA A 41 7.63 1.69 -5.23
CA ALA A 41 7.08 0.43 -5.72
C ALA A 41 8.19 -0.57 -6.08
N GLY A 42 9.30 -0.11 -6.67
CA GLY A 42 10.47 -0.92 -6.94
C GLY A 42 11.10 -1.51 -5.67
N LEU A 43 11.28 -0.69 -4.64
CA LEU A 43 11.83 -1.14 -3.35
C LEU A 43 10.86 -2.09 -2.62
N LEU A 44 9.57 -1.81 -2.62
CA LEU A 44 8.55 -2.71 -2.04
C LEU A 44 8.52 -4.07 -2.73
N HIS A 45 8.73 -4.11 -4.05
CA HIS A 45 8.85 -5.35 -4.79
C HIS A 45 10.12 -6.12 -4.42
N ALA A 46 11.26 -5.43 -4.35
CA ALA A 46 12.55 -6.04 -3.99
C ALA A 46 12.51 -6.67 -2.59
N GLU A 47 11.83 -6.03 -1.64
CA GLU A 47 11.63 -6.54 -0.28
C GLU A 47 10.49 -7.57 -0.17
N GLY A 48 9.75 -7.84 -1.25
CA GLY A 48 8.60 -8.75 -1.25
C GLY A 48 7.47 -8.28 -0.32
N ALA A 49 7.30 -6.97 -0.14
CA ALA A 49 6.43 -6.41 0.88
C ALA A 49 4.95 -6.78 0.72
N LEU A 50 4.52 -7.05 -0.51
CA LEU A 50 3.15 -7.46 -0.84
C LEU A 50 3.07 -8.93 -1.26
N ALA A 51 4.18 -9.66 -1.21
CA ALA A 51 4.25 -11.05 -1.63
C ALA A 51 3.36 -11.92 -0.73
N GLY A 52 2.59 -12.82 -1.35
CA GLY A 52 1.67 -13.72 -0.64
C GLY A 52 0.36 -13.08 -0.14
N LEU A 53 0.22 -11.75 -0.20
CA LEU A 53 -1.04 -11.08 0.13
C LEU A 53 -2.11 -11.36 -0.93
N LYS A 54 -3.32 -11.70 -0.48
CA LYS A 54 -4.49 -11.75 -1.35
C LYS A 54 -4.84 -10.34 -1.85
N TRP A 55 -5.40 -10.24 -3.06
CA TRP A 55 -5.75 -8.97 -3.69
C TRP A 55 -6.39 -7.93 -2.78
N ARG A 56 -7.41 -8.29 -1.97
CA ARG A 56 -8.06 -7.33 -1.07
C ARG A 56 -7.10 -6.71 -0.04
N ALA A 57 -6.17 -7.50 0.49
CA ALA A 57 -5.15 -7.05 1.44
C ALA A 57 -4.05 -6.24 0.72
N ALA A 58 -3.52 -6.75 -0.39
CA ALA A 58 -2.51 -6.05 -1.19
C ALA A 58 -3.02 -4.67 -1.67
N ARG A 59 -4.26 -4.61 -2.16
CA ARG A 59 -4.92 -3.36 -2.55
C ARG A 59 -5.07 -2.39 -1.40
N LEU A 60 -5.47 -2.87 -0.22
CA LEU A 60 -5.61 -2.02 0.97
C LEU A 60 -4.26 -1.40 1.35
N VAL A 61 -3.21 -2.21 1.38
CA VAL A 61 -1.84 -1.72 1.68
C VAL A 61 -1.42 -0.70 0.64
N ALA A 62 -1.56 -1.00 -0.65
CA ALA A 62 -1.21 -0.09 -1.74
C ALA A 62 -1.93 1.27 -1.65
N SER A 63 -3.25 1.26 -1.41
CA SER A 63 -4.02 2.50 -1.23
C SER A 63 -3.59 3.27 0.02
N THR A 64 -3.24 2.58 1.10
CA THR A 64 -2.79 3.22 2.34
C THR A 64 -1.42 3.87 2.16
N VAL A 65 -0.47 3.14 1.54
CA VAL A 65 0.89 3.62 1.31
C VAL A 65 0.90 4.82 0.37
N SER A 66 0.22 4.73 -0.78
CA SER A 66 0.12 5.85 -1.72
C SER A 66 -0.53 7.09 -1.09
N PHE A 67 -1.61 6.90 -0.31
CA PHE A 67 -2.26 8.01 0.38
C PHE A 67 -1.34 8.67 1.41
N ASP A 68 -0.74 7.89 2.31
CA ASP A 68 0.10 8.45 3.38
C ASP A 68 1.33 9.17 2.77
N VAL A 69 2.01 8.56 1.80
CA VAL A 69 3.16 9.17 1.11
C VAL A 69 2.83 10.51 0.45
N CYS A 70 1.63 10.66 -0.10
CA CYS A 70 1.23 11.87 -0.81
C CYS A 70 0.60 12.95 0.08
N THR A 71 0.14 12.62 1.29
CA THR A 71 -0.72 13.52 2.09
C THR A 71 -0.27 13.75 3.52
N GLU A 72 0.48 12.82 4.12
CA GLU A 72 0.93 12.92 5.50
C GLU A 72 2.25 13.67 5.58
N ALA A 73 2.39 14.56 6.58
CA ALA A 73 3.66 15.23 6.86
C ALA A 73 4.73 14.26 7.43
N ASP A 74 4.27 13.18 8.08
CA ASP A 74 5.08 12.08 8.61
C ASP A 74 4.51 10.74 8.11
N PRO A 75 4.78 10.36 6.85
CA PRO A 75 4.23 9.15 6.27
C PRO A 75 4.79 7.87 6.92
N VAL A 76 6.06 7.89 7.35
CA VAL A 76 6.70 6.76 8.06
C VAL A 76 6.00 6.48 9.39
N GLY A 77 5.81 7.51 10.22
CA GLY A 77 5.12 7.35 11.49
C GLY A 77 3.64 7.01 11.30
N SER A 78 2.98 7.54 10.26
CA SER A 78 1.60 7.18 9.93
C SER A 78 1.46 5.69 9.64
N LEU A 79 2.30 5.14 8.76
CA LEU A 79 2.28 3.72 8.40
C LEU A 79 2.52 2.81 9.61
N ARG A 80 3.48 3.15 10.48
CA ARG A 80 3.74 2.41 11.74
C ARG A 80 2.54 2.45 12.69
N ARG A 81 1.88 3.60 12.84
CA ARG A 81 0.66 3.74 13.66
C ARG A 81 -0.50 2.89 13.11
N ARG A 82 -0.64 2.83 11.78
CA ARG A 82 -1.63 1.96 11.12
C ARG A 82 -1.30 0.49 11.31
N ALA A 83 -0.05 0.08 11.15
CA ALA A 83 0.39 -1.30 11.41
C ALA A 83 0.09 -1.73 12.86
N ALA A 84 0.39 -0.86 13.83
CA ALA A 84 0.06 -1.09 15.24
C ALA A 84 -1.46 -1.21 15.47
N SER A 85 -2.26 -0.38 14.80
CA SER A 85 -3.73 -0.43 14.88
C SER A 85 -4.27 -1.75 14.34
N VAL A 86 -3.77 -2.21 13.18
CA VAL A 86 -4.15 -3.50 12.57
C VAL A 86 -3.83 -4.66 13.52
N ARG A 87 -2.65 -4.66 14.16
CA ARG A 87 -2.29 -5.66 15.17
C ARG A 87 -3.21 -5.64 16.39
N ALA A 88 -3.68 -4.45 16.79
CA ALA A 88 -4.64 -4.29 17.88
C ALA A 88 -6.08 -4.66 17.48
N GLY A 89 -6.31 -5.19 16.27
CA GLY A 89 -7.64 -5.51 15.75
C GLY A 89 -8.47 -4.28 15.41
N ARG A 90 -7.83 -3.10 15.28
CA ARG A 90 -8.48 -1.85 14.91
C ARG A 90 -8.20 -1.54 13.44
N GLY A 91 -9.25 -1.47 12.63
CA GLY A 91 -9.14 -1.16 11.21
C GLY A 91 -10.13 -1.94 10.36
N PRO A 92 -10.01 -1.87 9.02
CA PRO A 92 -10.83 -2.67 8.12
C PRO A 92 -10.69 -4.16 8.46
N CYS A 93 -11.79 -4.93 8.41
CA CYS A 93 -11.74 -6.38 8.54
C CYS A 93 -10.87 -6.97 7.42
N CYS A 94 -9.59 -7.21 7.73
CA CYS A 94 -8.63 -7.84 6.85
C CYS A 94 -8.67 -9.33 7.11
N ALA A 95 -8.73 -10.14 6.04
CA ALA A 95 -8.64 -11.59 6.15
C ALA A 95 -7.25 -12.04 6.64
N ASP A 96 -6.25 -11.17 6.53
CA ASP A 96 -4.87 -11.39 6.97
C ASP A 96 -4.33 -10.11 7.64
N PRO A 97 -4.68 -9.86 8.91
CA PRO A 97 -4.20 -8.67 9.62
C PRO A 97 -2.69 -8.72 9.88
N ALA A 98 -2.10 -9.90 10.03
CA ALA A 98 -0.67 -10.05 10.26
C ALA A 98 0.14 -9.64 9.02
N GLY A 99 -0.22 -10.17 7.85
CA GLY A 99 0.41 -9.81 6.58
C GLY A 99 0.24 -8.33 6.23
N VAL A 100 -0.95 -7.76 6.47
CA VAL A 100 -1.19 -6.32 6.27
C VAL A 100 -0.30 -5.47 7.19
N ALA A 101 -0.22 -5.81 8.48
CA ALA A 101 0.62 -5.06 9.42
C ALA A 101 2.11 -5.15 9.07
N GLN A 102 2.58 -6.34 8.67
CA GLN A 102 3.95 -6.54 8.21
C GLN A 102 4.27 -5.71 6.96
N ALA A 103 3.38 -5.73 5.96
CA ALA A 103 3.55 -4.97 4.74
C ALA A 103 3.61 -3.46 4.99
N LEU A 104 2.79 -2.94 5.91
CA LEU A 104 2.81 -1.53 6.31
C LEU A 104 4.12 -1.15 7.03
N ASP A 105 4.64 -2.00 7.92
CA ASP A 105 5.92 -1.73 8.59
C ASP A 105 7.11 -1.80 7.63
N LEU A 106 7.08 -2.73 6.68
CA LEU A 106 8.11 -2.83 5.65
C LEU A 106 8.07 -1.60 4.74
N ALA A 107 6.87 -1.15 4.35
CA ALA A 107 6.71 0.10 3.61
C ALA A 107 7.22 1.32 4.39
N ALA A 108 6.95 1.40 5.70
CA ALA A 108 7.49 2.45 6.55
C ALA A 108 9.02 2.39 6.65
N THR A 109 9.59 1.19 6.67
CA THR A 109 11.04 0.97 6.73
C THR A 109 11.71 1.40 5.44
N VAL A 110 11.20 0.94 4.29
CA VAL A 110 11.65 1.34 2.95
C VAL A 110 11.58 2.84 2.78
N LEU A 111 10.45 3.45 3.12
CA LEU A 111 10.27 4.90 3.00
C LEU A 111 11.21 5.69 3.91
N GLY A 112 11.54 5.16 5.09
CA GLY A 112 12.49 5.81 6.01
C GLY A 112 13.95 5.73 5.55
N MET A 113 14.25 4.97 4.50
CA MET A 113 15.59 4.86 3.90
C MET A 113 15.74 5.68 2.60
N MET A 114 14.64 6.19 2.05
CA MET A 114 14.62 7.10 0.90
C MET A 114 14.92 8.53 1.33
#